data_AF-E3EH47-F1
#
_entry.id   AF-E3EH47-F1
#
_cell.length_a   1.000
_cell.length_b   1.000
_cell.length_c   1.000
_cell.angle_alpha   90.00
_cell.angle_beta   90.00
_cell.angle_gamma   90.00
#
_symmetry.space_group_name_H-M   'P 1'
#
loop_
_entity.id
_entity.type
_entity.pdbx_description
1 polymer ?
#
loop_
_entity_poly.entity_id
_entity_poly.type
_entity_poly.pdbx_seq_one_letter_code
_entity_poly.pdbx_strand_id
1 'polypeptide(L)'
;MTYTLNSVIKGSVNLSTKQIQDWIESYRVGSKYVTTVGKEYFGLNPELVADFKVHNEFSEQREYVAAIEQPVVASKSKEQLADAYSQHKVLIQVECKCGASYIEESAYKRNKWGCEECGDIVFLDNKKGMVETVKGKAWYMTNRYFVER
;
A
#
# COMPACT_ATOMS: atom_id res chain seq x y z
N MET A 1 0.63 5.67 14.82
CA MET A 1 -0.14 5.11 15.95
C MET A 1 -1.52 5.73 15.94
N THR A 2 -2.55 4.91 16.02
CA THR A 2 -3.94 5.33 16.20
C THR A 2 -4.38 4.98 17.61
N TYR A 3 -5.12 5.86 18.28
CA TYR A 3 -5.60 5.61 19.64
C TYR A 3 -7.05 6.09 19.79
N THR A 4 -7.77 5.44 20.70
CA THR A 4 -9.13 5.80 21.08
C THR A 4 -9.11 6.19 22.55
N LEU A 5 -9.63 7.37 22.88
CA LEU A 5 -9.82 7.79 24.25
C LEU A 5 -11.08 7.14 24.86
N ASN A 6 -11.18 7.12 26.18
CA ASN A 6 -12.38 6.67 26.89
C ASN A 6 -13.65 7.48 26.51
N SER A 7 -13.46 8.69 25.99
CA SER A 7 -14.53 9.52 25.40
C SER A 7 -14.93 9.11 23.98
N VAL A 8 -14.39 8.00 23.46
CA VAL A 8 -14.60 7.48 22.09
C VAL A 8 -13.98 8.37 21.00
N ILE A 9 -13.27 9.43 21.39
CA ILE A 9 -12.53 10.27 20.45
C ILE A 9 -11.31 9.49 19.93
N LYS A 10 -11.23 9.34 18.61
CA LYS A 10 -10.10 8.71 17.93
C LYS A 10 -9.08 9.76 17.51
N GLY A 11 -7.81 9.48 17.74
CA GLY A 11 -6.68 10.28 17.32
C GLY A 11 -5.67 9.44 16.53
N SER A 12 -4.88 10.10 15.70
CA SER A 12 -3.77 9.47 14.99
C SER A 12 -2.54 10.36 15.07
N VAL A 13 -1.40 9.75 15.37
CA VAL A 13 -0.11 10.44 15.48
C VAL A 13 0.98 9.59 14.83
N ASN A 14 1.81 10.22 14.02
CA ASN A 14 2.96 9.58 13.40
C ASN A 14 4.13 9.62 14.39
N LEU A 15 4.46 8.47 14.95
CA LEU A 15 5.56 8.31 15.90
C LEU A 15 6.67 7.50 15.24
N SER A 16 7.92 7.87 15.49
CA SER A 16 9.08 7.03 15.13
C SER A 16 9.11 5.75 15.95
N THR A 17 9.89 4.76 15.51
CA THR A 17 10.05 3.47 16.22
C THR A 17 10.48 3.66 17.67
N LYS A 18 11.40 4.60 17.94
CA LYS A 18 11.85 4.91 19.30
C LYS A 18 10.69 5.48 20.14
N GLN A 19 9.97 6.46 19.59
CA GLN A 19 8.84 7.08 20.28
C GLN A 19 7.70 6.10 20.57
N ILE A 20 7.49 5.11 19.70
CA ILE A 20 6.55 4.00 19.91
C ILE A 20 6.97 3.15 21.11
N GLN A 21 8.26 2.80 21.23
CA GLN A 21 8.75 2.03 22.38
C GLN A 21 8.56 2.82 23.69
N ASP A 22 8.92 4.10 23.68
CA ASP A 22 8.75 5.00 24.82
C ASP A 22 7.25 5.12 25.22
N TRP A 23 6.35 5.17 24.23
CA TRP A 23 4.90 5.16 24.46
C TRP A 23 4.43 3.85 25.10
N ILE A 24 4.86 2.70 24.58
CA ILE A 24 4.47 1.39 25.12
C ILE A 24 4.93 1.22 26.56
N GLU A 25 6.15 1.67 26.88
CA GLU A 25 6.65 1.68 28.25
C GLU A 25 5.82 2.59 29.15
N SER A 26 5.57 3.82 28.70
CA SER A 26 4.75 4.79 29.44
C SER A 26 3.33 4.25 29.70
N TYR A 27 2.75 3.59 28.69
CA TYR A 27 1.43 2.97 28.79
C TYR A 27 1.41 1.81 29.80
N ARG A 28 2.45 0.96 29.79
CA ARG A 28 2.58 -0.17 30.74
C ARG A 28 2.70 0.31 32.18
N VAL A 29 3.44 1.39 32.42
CA VAL A 29 3.68 1.94 33.77
C VAL A 29 2.56 2.88 34.21
N GLY A 30 1.73 3.37 33.28
CA GLY A 30 0.69 4.36 33.56
C GLY A 30 1.23 5.79 33.70
N SER A 31 2.42 6.07 33.18
CA SER A 31 3.01 7.41 33.25
C SER A 31 2.60 8.26 32.05
N LYS A 32 2.34 9.55 32.29
CA LYS A 32 2.03 10.51 31.22
C LYS A 32 3.14 10.53 30.18
N TYR A 33 2.76 10.37 28.91
CA TYR A 33 3.67 10.40 27.80
C TYR A 33 3.71 11.80 27.18
N VAL A 34 4.91 12.33 26.95
CA VAL A 34 5.11 13.59 26.23
C VAL A 34 6.28 13.41 25.27
N THR A 35 6.10 13.78 24.01
CA THR A 35 7.13 13.71 22.98
C THR A 35 7.01 14.87 22.00
N THR A 36 7.99 15.02 21.12
CA THR A 36 7.96 16.02 20.04
C THR A 36 7.70 15.33 18.70
N VAL A 37 6.67 15.76 17.98
CA VAL A 37 6.32 15.26 16.66
C VAL A 37 6.44 16.41 15.67
N GLY A 38 7.45 16.36 14.80
CA GLY A 38 7.77 17.47 13.90
C GLY A 38 8.18 18.72 14.68
N LYS A 39 7.35 19.76 14.66
CA LYS A 39 7.57 21.03 15.39
C LYS A 39 6.65 21.19 16.61
N GLU A 40 5.81 20.20 16.90
CA GLU A 40 4.78 20.27 17.93
C GLU A 40 5.11 19.32 19.08
N TYR A 41 4.63 19.66 20.28
CA TYR A 41 4.65 18.76 21.42
C TYR A 41 3.35 17.96 21.46
N PHE A 42 3.49 16.64 21.53
CA PHE A 42 2.39 15.70 21.65
C PHE A 42 2.41 15.10 23.05
N GLY A 43 1.28 15.18 23.75
CA GLY A 43 1.10 14.60 25.07
C GLY A 43 -0.11 13.67 25.09
N LEU A 44 0.03 12.52 25.76
CA LEU A 44 -1.05 11.56 25.93
C LEU A 44 -1.01 10.94 27.32
N ASN A 45 -2.16 10.93 28.00
CA ASN A 45 -2.29 10.24 29.30
C ASN A 45 -2.75 8.80 29.06
N PRO A 46 -1.95 7.77 29.39
CA PRO A 46 -2.34 6.37 29.20
C PRO A 46 -3.65 5.97 29.87
N GLU A 47 -3.96 6.53 31.04
CA GLU A 47 -5.18 6.17 31.80
C GLU A 47 -6.47 6.54 31.06
N LEU A 48 -6.38 7.47 30.10
CA LEU A 48 -7.53 7.95 29.31
C LEU A 48 -7.63 7.28 27.95
N VAL A 49 -6.72 6.37 27.61
CA VAL A 49 -6.70 5.64 26.35
C VAL A 49 -7.39 4.29 26.55
N ALA A 50 -8.51 4.09 25.84
CA ALA A 50 -9.27 2.84 25.87
C ALA A 50 -8.57 1.75 25.07
N ASP A 51 -8.09 2.09 23.88
CA ASP A 51 -7.34 1.21 23.00
C ASP A 51 -6.35 2.01 22.14
N PHE A 52 -5.30 1.34 21.67
CA PHE A 52 -4.41 1.91 20.67
C PHE A 52 -3.87 0.81 19.74
N LYS A 53 -3.56 1.23 18.50
CA LYS A 53 -2.95 0.41 17.46
C LYS A 53 -1.69 1.08 16.93
N VAL A 54 -0.60 0.34 16.94
CA VAL A 54 0.65 0.74 16.31
C VAL A 54 0.76 -0.01 14.99
N HIS A 55 0.75 0.73 13.89
CA HIS A 55 1.08 0.18 12.59
C HIS A 55 2.61 0.05 12.50
N ASN A 56 3.13 -1.17 12.40
CA ASN A 56 4.49 -1.41 11.93
C ASN A 56 4.46 -1.98 10.49
N GLU A 57 5.61 -2.05 9.84
CA GLU A 57 5.76 -2.62 8.49
C GLU A 57 5.25 -4.07 8.33
N PHE A 58 5.13 -4.83 9.43
CA PHE A 58 4.54 -6.17 9.49
C PHE A 58 3.05 -6.19 9.84
N SER A 59 2.47 -5.08 10.29
CA SER A 59 1.06 -4.97 10.66
C SER A 59 0.16 -4.89 9.42
N GLU A 60 0.65 -4.25 8.35
CA GLU A 60 -0.02 -4.25 7.04
C GLU A 60 -0.03 -5.68 6.45
N GLN A 61 1.02 -6.47 6.66
CA GLN A 61 1.07 -7.87 6.21
C GLN A 61 0.02 -8.77 6.88
N ARG A 62 -0.49 -8.41 8.07
CA ARG A 62 -1.59 -9.14 8.72
C ARG A 62 -2.98 -8.68 8.28
N GLU A 63 -3.13 -7.43 7.85
CA GLU A 63 -4.42 -6.93 7.33
C GLU A 63 -4.74 -7.47 5.93
N TYR A 64 -3.72 -7.89 5.16
CA TYR A 64 -3.91 -8.55 3.86
C TYR A 64 -4.57 -9.95 3.91
N VAL A 65 -4.79 -10.52 5.10
CA VAL A 65 -5.57 -11.77 5.23
C VAL A 65 -7.08 -11.50 5.43
N ALA A 66 -7.50 -10.25 5.65
CA ALA A 66 -8.89 -9.91 5.98
C ALA A 66 -9.61 -8.96 4.99
N ALA A 67 -8.91 -8.28 4.09
CA ALA A 67 -9.51 -7.26 3.22
C ALA A 67 -9.68 -7.73 1.77
N ILE A 68 -10.62 -8.66 1.54
CA ILE A 68 -11.37 -8.71 0.28
C ILE A 68 -12.61 -7.85 0.49
N GLU A 69 -12.47 -6.52 0.52
CA GLU A 69 -13.57 -5.57 0.33
C GLU A 69 -12.98 -4.15 0.15
N GLN A 70 -13.44 -3.50 -0.91
CA GLN A 70 -12.88 -2.33 -1.61
C GLN A 70 -13.62 -1.02 -1.17
N PRO A 71 -13.40 0.17 -1.77
CA PRO A 71 -12.33 1.15 -1.59
C PRO A 71 -12.88 2.58 -1.21
N VAL A 72 -12.02 3.63 -1.24
CA VAL A 72 -12.27 5.04 -1.71
C VAL A 72 -11.68 6.16 -0.80
N VAL A 73 -10.61 6.79 -1.32
CA VAL A 73 -10.21 8.23 -1.31
C VAL A 73 -9.62 8.89 -0.06
N ALA A 74 -8.36 9.35 -0.19
CA ALA A 74 -7.95 10.73 0.11
C ALA A 74 -6.58 11.08 -0.51
N SER A 75 -6.65 11.89 -1.56
CA SER A 75 -5.56 12.53 -2.31
C SER A 75 -5.05 13.79 -1.59
N LYS A 76 -3.72 13.94 -1.38
CA LYS A 76 -3.00 15.24 -1.45
C LYS A 76 -1.46 15.24 -1.24
N SER A 77 -0.77 14.10 -1.22
CA SER A 77 0.68 14.05 -0.92
C SER A 77 1.55 13.57 -2.10
N LYS A 78 1.10 13.81 -3.34
CA LYS A 78 1.60 13.11 -4.55
C LYS A 78 2.90 13.66 -5.17
N GLU A 79 3.33 14.88 -4.88
CA GLU A 79 4.39 15.53 -5.69
C GLU A 79 5.83 15.30 -5.19
N GLN A 80 6.07 15.12 -3.88
CA GLN A 80 7.45 14.94 -3.38
C GLN A 80 7.93 13.49 -3.30
N LEU A 81 7.06 12.51 -3.57
CA LEU A 81 7.41 11.08 -3.60
C LEU A 81 7.67 10.56 -5.03
N ALA A 82 7.38 11.33 -6.08
CA ALA A 82 7.50 10.85 -7.46
C ALA A 82 8.96 10.58 -7.89
N ASP A 83 9.93 11.30 -7.33
CA ASP A 83 11.34 11.21 -7.73
C ASP A 83 12.06 9.95 -7.20
N ALA A 84 11.73 9.52 -5.97
CA ALA A 84 12.37 8.37 -5.33
C ALA A 84 11.83 6.99 -5.80
N TYR A 85 10.63 6.94 -6.39
CA TYR A 85 10.00 5.71 -6.91
C TYR A 85 10.33 5.43 -8.39
N SER A 86 11.19 6.23 -9.01
CA SER A 86 11.55 6.10 -10.43
C SER A 86 12.43 4.89 -10.76
N GLN A 87 12.97 4.19 -9.76
CA GLN A 87 13.95 3.11 -9.96
C GLN A 87 13.35 1.71 -10.27
N HIS A 88 12.03 1.54 -10.30
CA HIS A 88 11.40 0.23 -10.57
C HIS A 88 10.27 0.27 -11.61
N LYS A 89 10.38 1.12 -12.63
CA LYS A 89 9.46 1.04 -13.78
C LYS A 89 9.73 -0.25 -14.56
N VAL A 90 8.71 -1.10 -14.68
CA VAL A 90 8.74 -2.32 -15.50
C VAL A 90 7.81 -2.16 -16.68
N LEU A 91 8.24 -2.63 -17.85
CA LEU A 91 7.40 -2.66 -19.04
C LEU A 91 6.51 -3.89 -19.00
N ILE A 92 5.25 -3.73 -19.40
CA ILE A 92 4.28 -4.80 -19.60
C ILE A 92 3.77 -4.75 -21.04
N GLN A 93 3.65 -5.90 -21.68
CA GLN A 93 2.97 -6.04 -22.97
C GLN A 93 1.63 -6.72 -22.72
N VAL A 94 0.55 -6.01 -22.99
CA VAL A 94 -0.82 -6.46 -22.79
C VAL A 94 -1.38 -6.94 -24.11
N GLU A 95 -1.94 -8.15 -24.14
CA GLU A 95 -2.66 -8.71 -25.29
C GLU A 95 -4.01 -9.28 -24.83
N CYS A 96 -5.09 -8.55 -25.10
CA CYS A 96 -6.43 -8.91 -24.67
C CYS A 96 -7.20 -9.70 -25.75
N LYS A 97 -8.16 -10.52 -25.30
CA LYS A 97 -9.16 -11.23 -26.14
C LYS A 97 -10.05 -10.27 -26.93
N CYS A 98 -10.22 -9.02 -26.48
CA CYS A 98 -10.96 -7.99 -27.22
C CYS A 98 -10.21 -7.49 -28.48
N GLY A 99 -8.96 -7.90 -28.70
CA GLY A 99 -8.13 -7.47 -29.82
C GLY A 99 -7.09 -6.40 -29.47
N ALA A 100 -7.17 -5.79 -28.28
CA ALA A 100 -6.20 -4.79 -27.83
C ALA A 100 -4.80 -5.38 -27.61
N SER A 101 -3.78 -4.72 -28.16
CA SER A 101 -2.37 -5.07 -27.95
C SER A 101 -1.53 -3.81 -27.79
N TYR A 102 -0.94 -3.60 -26.61
CA TYR A 102 -0.15 -2.40 -26.32
C TYR A 102 0.93 -2.66 -25.27
N ILE A 103 1.87 -1.71 -25.15
CA ILE A 103 2.98 -1.76 -24.20
C ILE A 103 2.80 -0.61 -23.21
N GLU A 104 2.76 -0.94 -21.92
CA GLU A 104 2.54 0.00 -20.84
C GLU A 104 3.68 -0.06 -19.81
N GLU A 105 3.88 1.04 -19.08
CA GLU A 105 4.85 1.14 -17.99
C GLU A 105 4.13 0.99 -16.66
N SER A 106 4.52 0.00 -15.87
CA SER A 106 4.01 -0.18 -14.50
C SER A 106 5.10 0.16 -13.49
N ALA A 107 4.72 0.83 -12.40
CA ALA A 107 5.63 1.14 -11.30
C ALA A 107 6.12 -0.11 -10.54
N TYR A 108 5.51 -1.28 -10.76
CA TYR A 108 5.89 -2.56 -10.17
C TYR A 108 5.39 -3.74 -11.00
N LYS A 109 6.02 -4.92 -10.86
CA LYS A 109 5.57 -6.15 -11.52
C LYS A 109 4.19 -6.54 -10.97
N ARG A 110 3.17 -6.58 -11.83
CA ARG A 110 1.82 -7.06 -11.50
C ARG A 110 1.54 -8.39 -12.18
N ASN A 111 0.80 -9.26 -11.50
CA ASN A 111 0.36 -10.55 -12.06
C ASN A 111 -0.98 -10.45 -12.80
N LYS A 112 -1.71 -9.34 -12.59
CA LYS A 112 -3.00 -9.04 -13.21
C LYS A 112 -2.97 -7.60 -13.72
N TRP A 113 -3.55 -7.37 -14.88
CA TRP A 113 -3.69 -6.04 -15.48
C TRP A 113 -5.08 -5.89 -16.08
N GLY A 114 -5.65 -4.69 -16.05
CA GLY A 114 -6.93 -4.43 -16.71
C GLY A 114 -6.66 -3.97 -18.13
N CYS A 115 -7.35 -4.54 -19.11
CA CYS A 115 -7.31 -4.03 -20.47
C CYS A 115 -7.97 -2.65 -20.52
N GLU A 116 -7.26 -1.63 -21.02
CA GLU A 116 -7.77 -0.26 -21.10
C GLU A 116 -8.99 -0.15 -22.05
N GLU A 117 -9.06 -1.01 -23.07
CA GLU A 117 -10.12 -0.97 -24.08
C GLU A 117 -11.44 -1.59 -23.61
N CYS A 118 -11.39 -2.65 -22.80
CA CYS A 118 -12.60 -3.43 -22.44
C CYS A 118 -12.76 -3.70 -20.94
N GLY A 119 -11.79 -3.34 -20.12
CA GLY A 119 -11.81 -3.59 -18.68
C GLY A 119 -11.57 -5.05 -18.27
N ASP A 120 -11.51 -5.99 -19.23
CA ASP A 120 -11.22 -7.39 -18.93
C ASP A 120 -9.83 -7.54 -18.29
N ILE A 121 -9.74 -8.45 -17.33
CA ILE A 121 -8.49 -8.74 -16.63
C ILE A 121 -7.63 -9.63 -17.54
N VAL A 122 -6.41 -9.19 -17.83
CA VAL A 122 -5.33 -9.99 -18.40
C VAL A 122 -4.38 -10.46 -17.31
N PHE A 123 -3.80 -11.64 -17.49
CA PHE A 123 -2.93 -12.27 -16.51
C PHE A 123 -1.52 -12.38 -17.05
N LEU A 124 -0.53 -12.29 -16.15
CA LEU A 124 0.85 -12.56 -16.52
C LEU A 124 0.98 -13.99 -17.03
N ASP A 125 1.47 -14.15 -18.26
CA ASP A 125 1.73 -15.45 -18.83
C ASP A 125 3.08 -15.96 -18.31
N ASN A 126 3.04 -16.83 -17.30
CA ASN A 126 4.24 -17.43 -16.73
C ASN A 126 4.96 -18.39 -17.71
N LYS A 127 4.30 -18.83 -18.80
CA LYS A 127 4.94 -19.69 -19.81
C LYS A 127 5.77 -18.89 -20.80
N LYS A 128 5.31 -17.70 -21.19
CA LYS A 128 6.05 -16.78 -22.07
C LYS A 128 7.02 -15.87 -21.30
N GLY A 129 6.66 -15.44 -20.10
CA GLY A 129 7.53 -14.61 -19.25
C GLY A 129 7.80 -13.22 -19.82
N MET A 130 9.09 -12.84 -19.89
CA MET A 130 9.51 -11.57 -20.49
C MET A 130 9.69 -11.71 -22.00
N VAL A 131 9.09 -10.80 -22.75
CA VAL A 131 9.20 -10.70 -24.21
C VAL A 131 10.02 -9.47 -24.58
N GLU A 132 10.82 -9.59 -25.64
CA GLU A 132 11.55 -8.45 -26.19
C GLU A 132 10.62 -7.59 -27.03
N THR A 133 10.50 -6.32 -26.66
CA THR A 133 9.69 -5.33 -27.37
C THR A 133 10.56 -4.20 -27.87
N VAL A 134 10.00 -3.38 -28.77
CA VAL A 134 10.65 -2.15 -29.26
C VAL A 134 11.03 -1.15 -28.16
N LYS A 135 10.44 -1.25 -26.96
CA LYS A 135 10.75 -0.41 -25.79
C LYS A 135 11.66 -1.10 -24.76
N GLY A 136 12.05 -2.36 -24.99
CA GLY A 136 12.85 -3.16 -24.08
C GLY A 136 12.13 -4.44 -23.63
N LYS A 137 12.70 -5.11 -22.61
CA LYS A 137 12.11 -6.35 -22.06
C LYS A 137 10.84 -6.02 -21.29
N ALA A 138 9.71 -6.55 -21.76
CA ALA A 138 8.40 -6.35 -21.17
C ALA A 138 7.81 -7.67 -20.67
N TRP A 139 7.04 -7.64 -19.60
CA TRP A 139 6.30 -8.80 -19.10
C TRP A 139 5.04 -9.03 -19.94
N TYR A 140 4.87 -10.23 -20.49
CA TYR A 140 3.72 -10.54 -21.34
C TYR A 140 2.48 -10.90 -20.52
N MET A 141 1.37 -10.21 -20.79
CA MET A 141 0.10 -10.41 -20.10
C MET A 141 -1.02 -10.68 -21.11
N THR A 142 -1.78 -11.75 -20.91
CA THR A 142 -2.89 -12.11 -21.80
C THR A 142 -4.04 -12.78 -21.05
N ASN A 143 -5.24 -12.69 -21.60
CA ASN A 143 -6.42 -13.47 -21.22
C ASN A 143 -6.95 -14.35 -22.35
N ARG A 144 -6.23 -14.50 -23.46
CA ARG A 144 -6.70 -15.29 -24.62
C ARG A 144 -6.78 -16.79 -24.33
N TYR A 145 -5.96 -17.29 -23.41
CA TYR A 145 -5.90 -18.72 -23.06
C TYR A 145 -6.44 -19.02 -21.65
N PHE A 146 -6.81 -17.99 -20.88
CA PHE A 146 -7.40 -18.14 -19.55
C PHE A 146 -8.92 -18.21 -19.69
N VAL A 147 -9.42 -19.40 -19.97
CA VAL A 147 -10.85 -19.71 -20.00
C VAL A 147 -11.25 -20.17 -18.60
N GLU A 148 -12.22 -19.49 -17.97
CA GLU A 148 -12.83 -19.95 -16.73
C GLU A 148 -13.35 -21.38 -16.90
N ARG A 149 -12.97 -22.27 -15.98
CA ARG A 149 -13.54 -23.60 -15.85
C ARG A 149 -14.13 -23.73 -14.46
#